data_AF-A0A7S2P7A3-F1
#
_entry.id   AF-A0A7S2P7A3-F1
#
_cell.length_a   1.000
_cell.length_b   1.000
_cell.length_c   1.000
_cell.angle_alpha   90.00
_cell.angle_beta   90.00
_cell.angle_gamma   90.00
#
_symmetry.space_group_name_H-M   'P 1'
#
loop_
_entity.id
_entity.type
_entity.pdbx_description
1 polymer ?
#
loop_
_entity_poly.entity_id
_entity_poly.type
_entity_poly.pdbx_seq_one_letter_code
_entity_poly.pdbx_strand_id
1 'polypeptide(L)'
;MPLGDHTEVAQGGATLSGGQRARVGLARAAYWAAAARRERPGCQPLVLLDDPLCSLDRGAGREVCEALLTAKMGLLAHCAVVVASADLWWL
;
A
#
# COMPACT_ATOMS: atom_id res chain seq x y z
N MET A 1 7.61 6.98 -15.64
CA MET A 1 9.08 7.17 -15.69
C MET A 1 9.58 6.71 -17.06
N PRO A 2 10.74 7.18 -17.57
CA PRO A 2 11.16 6.94 -18.96
C PRO A 2 11.28 5.47 -19.37
N LEU A 3 11.63 4.57 -18.44
CA LEU A 3 11.79 3.13 -18.68
C LEU A 3 10.65 2.28 -18.09
N GLY A 4 9.56 2.91 -17.66
CA GLY A 4 8.46 2.21 -16.99
C GLY A 4 8.95 1.47 -15.73
N ASP A 5 8.55 0.22 -15.57
CA ASP A 5 8.90 -0.64 -14.42
C ASP A 5 10.40 -0.97 -14.33
N HIS A 6 11.11 -0.89 -15.45
CA HIS A 6 12.57 -1.08 -15.50
C HIS A 6 13.34 0.19 -15.12
N THR A 7 12.66 1.25 -14.66
CA THR A 7 13.34 2.46 -14.20
C THR A 7 14.10 2.17 -12.90
N GLU A 8 15.40 2.42 -12.91
CA GLU A 8 16.23 2.28 -11.71
C GLU A 8 15.83 3.30 -10.63
N VAL A 9 15.71 2.81 -9.40
CA VAL A 9 15.46 3.63 -8.21
C VAL A 9 16.78 3.80 -7.47
N ALA A 10 17.30 5.03 -7.39
CA ALA A 10 18.53 5.31 -6.68
C ALA A 10 18.41 5.01 -5.18
N GLN A 11 19.55 4.84 -4.51
CA GLN A 11 19.62 4.54 -3.07
C GLN A 11 18.71 5.48 -2.25
N GLY A 12 17.94 4.90 -1.33
CA GLY A 12 16.98 5.65 -0.50
C GLY A 12 15.78 6.23 -1.26
N GLY A 13 15.60 5.90 -2.55
CA GLY A 13 14.52 6.44 -3.37
C GLY A 13 14.75 7.90 -3.76
N ALA A 14 16.01 8.33 -3.91
CA ALA A 14 16.38 9.71 -4.25
C ALA A 14 15.81 10.17 -5.61
N THR A 15 15.58 9.24 -6.55
CA THR A 15 14.98 9.52 -7.87
C THR A 15 13.46 9.58 -7.87
N LEU A 16 12.80 9.37 -6.71
CA LEU A 16 11.35 9.39 -6.57
C LEU A 16 10.86 10.68 -5.89
N SER A 17 9.66 11.13 -6.21
CA SER A 17 8.96 12.11 -5.38
C SER A 17 8.54 11.51 -4.02
N GLY A 18 8.19 12.35 -3.05
CA GLY A 18 7.70 11.88 -1.74
C GLY A 18 6.50 10.94 -1.86
N GLY A 19 5.52 11.32 -2.69
CA GLY A 19 4.34 10.48 -2.93
C GLY A 19 4.66 9.18 -3.67
N GLN A 20 5.62 9.18 -4.60
CA GLN A 20 6.06 7.95 -5.26
C GLN A 20 6.72 6.98 -4.25
N ARG A 21 7.60 7.48 -3.37
CA ARG A 21 8.18 6.66 -2.30
C ARG A 21 7.10 6.06 -1.39
N ALA A 22 6.14 6.87 -0.97
CA ALA A 22 5.03 6.41 -0.13
C ALA A 22 4.24 5.28 -0.81
N ARG A 23 3.87 5.45 -2.09
CA ARG A 23 3.12 4.45 -2.86
C ARG A 23 3.91 3.17 -3.12
N VAL A 24 5.21 3.26 -3.40
CA VAL A 24 6.08 2.07 -3.50
C VAL A 24 6.15 1.34 -2.16
N GLY A 25 6.23 2.08 -1.05
CA GLY A 25 6.17 1.53 0.31
C GLY A 25 4.87 0.78 0.57
N LEU A 26 3.73 1.40 0.25
CA LEU A 26 2.40 0.80 0.39
C LEU A 26 2.26 -0.48 -0.46
N ALA A 27 2.66 -0.42 -1.73
CA ALA A 27 2.62 -1.58 -2.63
C ALA A 27 3.47 -2.75 -2.10
N ARG A 28 4.66 -2.46 -1.57
CA ARG A 28 5.53 -3.47 -0.95
C ARG A 28 4.90 -4.12 0.27
N ALA A 29 4.26 -3.34 1.16
CA ALA A 29 3.58 -3.86 2.33
C ALA A 29 2.40 -4.77 1.94
N ALA A 30 1.58 -4.32 0.97
CA ALA A 30 0.44 -5.09 0.47
C ALA A 30 0.88 -6.41 -0.20
N TYR A 31 1.90 -6.35 -1.06
CA TYR A 31 2.44 -7.52 -1.75
C TYR A 31 3.00 -8.54 -0.76
N TRP A 32 3.80 -8.08 0.21
CA TRP A 32 4.36 -8.97 1.23
C TRP A 32 3.27 -9.65 2.06
N ALA A 33 2.23 -8.91 2.49
CA ALA A 33 1.16 -9.48 3.29
C ALA A 33 0.38 -10.56 2.51
N ALA A 34 0.11 -10.32 1.23
CA ALA A 34 -0.53 -11.30 0.35
C ALA A 34 0.36 -12.56 0.16
N ALA A 35 1.66 -12.37 -0.08
CA ALA A 35 2.62 -13.48 -0.22
C ALA A 35 2.76 -14.29 1.08
N ALA A 36 2.91 -13.62 2.22
CA ALA A 36 3.06 -14.25 3.54
C ALA A 36 1.86 -15.15 3.89
N ARG A 37 0.64 -14.75 3.52
CA ARG A 37 -0.56 -15.58 3.69
C ARG A 37 -0.53 -16.85 2.87
N ARG A 38 -0.02 -16.78 1.64
CA ARG A 38 0.11 -17.94 0.75
C ARG A 38 1.15 -18.92 1.26
N GLU A 39 2.25 -18.42 1.80
CA GLU A 39 3.35 -19.23 2.32
C GLU A 39 3.08 -19.83 3.70
N ARG A 40 2.26 -19.18 4.53
CA ARG A 40 1.97 -19.59 5.91
C ARG A 40 0.45 -19.72 6.15
N PRO A 41 -0.18 -20.82 5.71
CA PRO A 41 -1.60 -21.05 5.95
C PRO A 41 -1.92 -21.00 7.45
N GLY A 42 -2.99 -20.30 7.83
CA GLY A 42 -3.40 -20.13 9.23
C GLY A 42 -2.71 -19.00 10.00
N CYS A 43 -1.67 -18.36 9.43
CA CYS A 43 -1.08 -17.16 9.99
C CYS A 43 -1.72 -15.92 9.36
N GLN A 44 -2.28 -15.01 10.17
CA GLN A 44 -2.82 -13.73 9.72
C GLN A 44 -1.74 -12.64 9.83
N PRO A 45 -1.26 -12.05 8.73
CA PRO A 45 -0.29 -10.96 8.80
C PRO A 45 -0.90 -9.71 9.43
N LEU A 46 -0.11 -9.02 10.24
CA LEU A 46 -0.39 -7.67 10.72
C LEU A 46 0.28 -6.66 9.77
N VAL A 47 -0.51 -5.71 9.26
CA VAL A 47 -0.05 -4.62 8.41
C VAL A 47 -0.31 -3.30 9.13
N LEU A 48 0.76 -2.55 9.37
CA LEU A 48 0.69 -1.21 9.98
C LEU A 48 0.93 -0.18 8.87
N LEU A 49 -0.05 0.69 8.65
CA LEU A 49 0.02 1.74 7.63
C LEU A 49 -0.01 3.10 8.31
N ASP A 50 1.05 3.89 8.11
CA ASP A 50 1.16 5.25 8.63
C ASP A 50 0.98 6.25 7.48
N ASP A 51 -0.17 6.91 7.50
CA ASP A 51 -0.67 7.88 6.52
C ASP A 51 -0.54 7.44 5.04
N PRO A 52 -1.05 6.24 4.66
CA PRO A 52 -0.71 5.58 3.40
C PRO A 52 -1.21 6.31 2.14
N LEU A 53 -2.20 7.21 2.27
CA LEU A 53 -2.89 7.85 1.15
C LEU A 53 -2.63 9.37 1.07
N CYS A 54 -1.81 9.95 1.96
CA CYS A 54 -1.58 11.39 2.07
C CYS A 54 -1.12 12.12 0.79
N SER A 55 -0.50 11.37 -0.14
CA SER A 55 0.06 11.91 -1.38
C SER A 55 -0.81 11.68 -2.61
N LEU A 56 -2.03 11.19 -2.41
CA LEU A 56 -3.03 10.93 -3.44
C LEU A 56 -4.13 11.98 -3.37
N ASP A 57 -4.68 12.32 -4.52
CA ASP A 57 -5.94 13.04 -4.57
C ASP A 57 -7.11 12.14 -4.14
N ARG A 58 -8.30 12.74 -4.01
CA ARG A 58 -9.49 12.05 -3.51
C ARG A 58 -9.93 10.87 -4.37
N GLY A 59 -9.84 10.99 -5.69
CA GLY A 59 -10.25 9.92 -6.60
C GLY A 59 -9.31 8.74 -6.47
N ALA A 60 -8.01 9.00 -6.64
CA ALA A 60 -6.99 7.96 -6.58
C ALA A 60 -6.90 7.29 -5.20
N GLY A 61 -7.00 8.05 -4.10
CA GLY A 61 -6.96 7.47 -2.76
C GLY A 61 -8.17 6.59 -2.45
N ARG A 62 -9.36 6.94 -2.99
CA ARG A 62 -10.53 6.07 -2.89
C ARG A 62 -10.33 4.75 -3.66
N GLU A 63 -9.86 4.81 -4.91
CA GLU A 63 -9.59 3.61 -5.71
C GLU A 63 -8.56 2.69 -5.03
N VAL A 64 -7.49 3.25 -4.48
CA VAL A 64 -6.47 2.49 -3.75
C VAL A 64 -7.03 1.91 -2.44
N CYS A 65 -7.81 2.68 -1.68
CA CYS A 65 -8.48 2.18 -0.48
C CYS A 65 -9.40 1.00 -0.80
N GLU A 66 -10.26 1.15 -1.83
CA GLU A 66 -11.19 0.10 -2.24
C GLU A 66 -10.45 -1.18 -2.67
N ALA A 67 -9.36 -1.05 -3.43
CA ALA A 67 -8.53 -2.17 -3.89
C ALA A 67 -7.76 -2.88 -2.77
N LEU A 68 -7.41 -2.17 -1.68
CA LEU A 68 -6.61 -2.74 -0.58
C LEU A 68 -7.48 -3.23 0.57
N LEU A 69 -8.45 -2.44 1.03
CA LEU A 69 -9.08 -2.59 2.35
C LEU A 69 -10.52 -3.10 2.31
N THR A 70 -11.19 -3.14 1.16
CA THR A 70 -12.59 -3.60 1.08
C THR A 70 -12.75 -5.04 1.56
N ALA A 71 -13.67 -5.28 2.50
CA ALA A 71 -13.84 -6.57 3.18
C ALA A 71 -14.13 -7.78 2.26
N LYS A 72 -14.66 -7.56 1.05
CA LYS A 72 -15.01 -8.65 0.11
C LYS A 72 -13.88 -9.04 -0.84
N MET A 73 -13.07 -8.07 -1.30
CA MET A 73 -12.14 -8.26 -2.43
C MET A 73 -10.80 -7.55 -2.27
N GLY A 74 -10.62 -6.78 -1.19
CA GLY A 74 -9.39 -6.03 -0.96
C GLY A 74 -8.19 -6.98 -0.79
N LEU A 75 -7.03 -6.59 -1.31
CA LEU A 75 -5.80 -7.38 -1.18
C LEU A 75 -5.43 -7.68 0.28
N LEU A 76 -5.83 -6.80 1.21
CA LEU A 76 -5.59 -6.93 2.64
C LEU A 76 -6.84 -7.39 3.43
N ALA A 77 -7.92 -7.79 2.76
CA ALA A 77 -9.22 -8.09 3.39
C ALA A 77 -9.18 -9.19 4.46
N HIS A 78 -8.18 -10.07 4.44
CA HIS A 78 -7.98 -11.04 5.53
C HIS A 78 -6.58 -10.96 6.15
N CYS A 79 -6.02 -9.76 6.17
CA CYS A 79 -4.93 -9.37 7.05
C CYS A 79 -5.51 -8.61 8.24
N ALA A 80 -4.79 -8.56 9.36
CA ALA A 80 -5.08 -7.58 10.40
C ALA A 80 -4.43 -6.27 9.94
N VAL A 81 -5.21 -5.19 9.81
CA VAL A 81 -4.71 -3.90 9.32
C VAL A 81 -4.97 -2.83 10.37
N VAL A 82 -3.93 -2.07 10.72
CA VAL A 82 -4.04 -0.87 11.54
C VAL A 82 -3.57 0.30 10.68
N VAL A 83 -4.42 1.31 10.57
CA VAL A 83 -4.10 2.54 9.83
C VAL A 83 -4.06 3.71 10.80
N ALA A 84 -2.94 4.42 10.83
CA ALA A 84 -2.85 5.76 11.37
C ALA A 84 -2.99 6.74 10.20
N SER A 85 -3.90 7.71 10.29
CA SER A 85 -4.10 8.69 9.23
C SER A 85 -4.55 10.01 9.82
N ALA A 86 -4.04 11.11 9.28
CA ALA A 86 -4.50 12.45 9.64
C ALA A 86 -5.84 12.80 8.96
N ASP A 87 -6.20 12.06 7.91
CA ASP A 87 -7.40 12.29 7.14
C ASP A 87 -8.15 10.97 6.87
N LEU A 88 -9.45 10.94 7.16
CA LEU A 88 -10.29 9.73 7.13
C LEU A 88 -11.34 9.77 6.02
N TRP A 89 -11.28 10.71 5.06
CA TRP A 89 -12.32 10.83 4.02
C TRP A 89 -12.50 9.61 3.11
N TRP A 90 -11.56 8.66 3.14
CA TRP A 90 -11.57 7.41 2.37
C TRP A 90 -12.18 6.22 3.14
N LEU A 91 -12.58 6.43 4.40
CA LEU A 91 -13.43 5.53 5.19
C LEU A 91 -14.90 5.90 5.01
#